data_AF-A0A9D6P6I5-F1
#
_entry.id   AF-A0A9D6P6I5-F1
#
_cell.length_a   1.000
_cell.length_b   1.000
_cell.length_c   1.000
_cell.angle_alpha   90.00
_cell.angle_beta   90.00
_cell.angle_gamma   90.00
#
_symmetry.space_group_name_H-M   'P 1'
#
loop_
_entity.id
_entity.type
_entity.pdbx_description
1 polymer ?
#
loop_
_entity_poly.entity_id
_entity_poly.type
_entity_poly.pdbx_seq_one_letter_code
_entity_poly.pdbx_strand_id
1 'polypeptide(L)'
;MNDEITQRLELPAFTPGGILRETPHFKIVMDWKLGMERQPGGERFFIEPKDEGALRMLQLAARVHRINNFNNRTVQTSQGEKEFPSLRANFSMENLPTLLLGVVEIPEDDEDTIPSPDRMEGCLRLHPDEYTFSDNN
;
A
#
# COMPACT_ATOMS: atom_id res chain seq x y z
N MET A 1 -1.21 24.86 0.67
CA MET A 1 -2.08 24.19 -0.32
C MET A 1 -2.35 22.72 0.00
N ASN A 2 -1.80 22.16 1.11
CA ASN A 2 -2.02 20.76 1.51
C ASN A 2 -3.18 20.55 2.50
N ASP A 3 -3.65 21.60 3.19
CA ASP A 3 -4.65 21.42 4.26
C ASP A 3 -6.09 21.20 3.74
N GLU A 4 -6.44 21.70 2.55
CA GLU A 4 -7.80 21.56 2.00
C GLU A 4 -8.08 20.17 1.39
N ILE A 5 -7.06 19.46 0.90
CA ILE A 5 -7.23 18.13 0.29
C ILE A 5 -7.41 17.07 1.37
N THR A 6 -6.67 17.19 2.49
CA THR A 6 -6.82 16.28 3.64
C THR A 6 -8.16 16.45 4.35
N GLN A 7 -8.76 17.65 4.33
CA GLN A 7 -10.04 17.98 4.98
C GLN A 7 -11.28 17.28 4.40
N ARG A 8 -11.15 16.49 3.32
CA ARG A 8 -12.28 15.76 2.70
C ARG A 8 -12.11 14.26 2.60
N LEU A 9 -11.00 13.70 3.10
CA LEU A 9 -10.89 12.26 3.19
C LEU A 9 -11.80 11.79 4.33
N GLU A 10 -12.61 10.77 4.05
CA GLU A 10 -13.37 10.04 5.05
C GLU A 10 -12.97 8.58 4.96
N LEU A 11 -12.90 7.91 6.11
CA LEU A 11 -12.61 6.49 6.15
C LEU A 11 -13.76 5.76 5.43
N PRO A 12 -13.48 4.97 4.37
CA PRO A 12 -14.54 4.30 3.63
C PRO A 12 -15.28 3.31 4.55
N ALA A 13 -16.51 2.96 4.18
CA ALA A 13 -17.18 1.84 4.84
C ALA A 13 -16.37 0.55 4.63
N PHE A 14 -15.99 -0.10 5.72
CA PHE A 14 -15.19 -1.32 5.64
C PHE A 14 -15.96 -2.44 4.93
N THR A 15 -15.39 -2.92 3.83
CA THR A 15 -15.98 -3.99 3.01
C THR A 15 -14.90 -5.05 2.73
N PRO A 16 -14.97 -6.25 3.33
CA PRO A 16 -13.99 -7.31 3.11
C PRO A 16 -13.88 -7.70 1.64
N GLY A 17 -12.65 -7.77 1.11
CA GLY A 17 -12.37 -8.00 -0.30
C GLY A 17 -12.65 -6.80 -1.21
N GLY A 18 -13.15 -5.69 -0.65
CA GLY A 18 -13.44 -4.46 -1.37
C GLY A 18 -12.17 -3.79 -1.88
N ILE A 19 -12.18 -3.42 -3.16
CA ILE A 19 -11.08 -2.70 -3.81
C ILE A 19 -11.29 -1.21 -3.56
N LEU A 20 -10.39 -0.59 -2.80
CA LEU A 20 -10.44 0.84 -2.53
C LEU A 20 -9.81 1.65 -3.67
N ARG A 21 -8.72 1.12 -4.24
CA ARG A 21 -7.99 1.75 -5.34
C ARG A 21 -7.26 0.70 -6.15
N GLU A 22 -7.10 0.95 -7.44
CA GLU A 22 -6.28 0.13 -8.32
C GLU A 22 -5.41 1.03 -9.20
N THR A 23 -4.17 0.59 -9.39
CA THR A 23 -3.15 1.17 -10.27
C THR A 23 -2.72 0.09 -11.28
N PRO A 24 -1.90 0.40 -12.30
CA PRO A 24 -1.42 -0.62 -13.24
C PRO A 24 -0.82 -1.86 -12.56
N HIS A 25 -0.01 -1.66 -11.52
CA HIS A 25 0.82 -2.67 -10.88
C HIS A 25 0.43 -2.97 -9.42
N PHE A 26 -0.37 -2.13 -8.77
CA PHE A 26 -0.84 -2.35 -7.39
C PHE A 26 -2.36 -2.24 -7.22
N LYS A 27 -2.87 -2.90 -6.19
CA LYS A 27 -4.28 -2.83 -5.77
C LYS A 27 -4.34 -2.62 -4.26
N ILE A 28 -5.22 -1.72 -3.82
CA ILE A 28 -5.49 -1.47 -2.40
C ILE A 28 -6.80 -2.14 -2.03
N VAL A 29 -6.73 -3.08 -1.09
CA VAL A 29 -7.86 -3.91 -0.67
C VAL A 29 -8.17 -3.69 0.80
N MET A 30 -9.44 -3.62 1.14
CA MET A 30 -9.91 -3.72 2.52
C MET A 30 -10.14 -5.18 2.85
N ASP A 31 -9.50 -5.69 3.88
CA ASP A 31 -9.74 -7.05 4.34
C ASP A 31 -9.38 -7.21 5.83
N TRP A 32 -9.68 -8.37 6.38
CA TRP A 32 -9.35 -8.71 7.75
C TRP A 32 -7.87 -9.10 7.89
N LYS A 33 -7.27 -8.68 9.01
CA LYS A 33 -6.07 -9.31 9.53
C LYS A 33 -6.39 -10.75 9.91
N LEU A 34 -5.59 -11.68 9.39
CA LEU A 34 -5.73 -13.11 9.66
C LEU A 34 -5.78 -13.40 11.17
N GLY A 35 -6.80 -14.14 11.61
CA GLY A 35 -7.04 -14.51 13.01
C GLY A 35 -7.73 -13.44 13.86
N MET A 36 -8.06 -12.28 13.27
CA MET A 36 -8.82 -11.19 13.91
C MET A 36 -10.07 -10.82 13.11
N GLU A 37 -10.62 -11.76 12.35
CA GLU A 37 -11.81 -11.56 11.53
C GLU A 37 -12.99 -11.14 12.42
N ARG A 38 -13.65 -10.04 12.04
CA ARG A 38 -14.82 -9.47 12.75
C ARG A 38 -14.54 -9.03 14.19
N GLN A 39 -13.28 -8.85 14.54
CA GLN A 39 -12.87 -8.32 15.85
C GLN A 39 -12.50 -6.83 15.74
N PRO A 40 -12.73 -6.03 16.80
CA PRO A 40 -12.25 -4.66 16.85
C PRO A 40 -10.75 -4.58 16.54
N GLY A 41 -10.36 -3.67 15.65
CA GLY A 41 -8.97 -3.52 15.25
C GLY A 41 -8.44 -4.66 14.38
N GLY A 42 -9.30 -5.52 13.81
CA GLY A 42 -8.94 -6.51 12.79
C GLY A 42 -8.93 -5.97 11.35
N GLU A 43 -9.59 -4.84 11.09
CA GLU A 43 -9.74 -4.23 9.77
C GLU A 43 -8.40 -3.69 9.25
N ARG A 44 -8.04 -3.98 8.00
CA ARG A 44 -6.77 -3.56 7.40
C ARG A 44 -6.94 -3.10 5.96
N PHE A 45 -6.00 -2.25 5.54
CA PHE A 45 -5.68 -2.07 4.14
C PHE A 45 -4.57 -3.04 3.74
N PHE A 46 -4.64 -3.58 2.53
CA PHE A 46 -3.61 -4.39 1.90
C PHE A 46 -3.17 -3.74 0.60
N ILE A 47 -1.86 -3.54 0.44
CA ILE A 47 -1.24 -3.20 -0.84
C ILE A 47 -0.85 -4.52 -1.51
N GLU A 48 -1.63 -4.94 -2.50
CA GLU A 48 -1.46 -6.18 -3.26
C GLU A 48 -0.69 -5.87 -4.56
N PRO A 49 0.50 -6.45 -4.79
CA PRO A 49 1.20 -6.34 -6.08
C PRO A 49 0.54 -7.25 -7.12
N LYS A 50 0.36 -6.76 -8.35
CA LYS A 50 -0.30 -7.48 -9.45
C LYS A 50 0.66 -8.33 -10.29
N ASP A 51 1.97 -8.18 -10.11
CA ASP A 51 3.01 -8.93 -10.78
C ASP A 51 4.32 -8.95 -9.97
N GLU A 52 5.31 -9.71 -10.45
CA GLU A 52 6.63 -9.87 -9.82
C GLU A 52 7.45 -8.58 -9.77
N GLY A 53 7.30 -7.68 -10.75
CA GLY A 53 7.97 -6.38 -10.76
C GLY A 53 7.43 -5.49 -9.65
N ALA A 54 6.10 -5.43 -9.55
CA ALA A 54 5.40 -4.74 -8.48
C ALA A 54 5.77 -5.28 -7.09
N LEU A 55 5.85 -6.62 -6.94
CA LEU A 55 6.26 -7.25 -5.68
C LEU A 55 7.66 -6.80 -5.25
N ARG A 56 8.64 -6.82 -6.17
CA ARG A 56 10.00 -6.36 -5.85
C ARG A 56 10.01 -4.90 -5.42
N MET A 57 9.27 -4.03 -6.13
CA MET A 57 9.16 -2.61 -5.77
C MET A 57 8.49 -2.42 -4.41
N LEU A 58 7.44 -3.18 -4.09
CA LEU A 58 6.79 -3.15 -2.77
C LEU A 58 7.76 -3.54 -1.65
N GLN A 59 8.59 -4.55 -1.87
CA GLN A 59 9.59 -4.99 -0.90
C GLN A 59 10.71 -3.97 -0.73
N LEU A 60 11.17 -3.33 -1.81
CA LEU A 60 12.12 -2.23 -1.76
C LEU A 60 11.54 -1.05 -0.96
N ALA A 61 10.34 -0.62 -1.30
CA ALA A 61 9.66 0.47 -0.62
C ALA A 61 9.46 0.15 0.87
N ALA A 62 8.92 -1.03 1.20
CA ALA A 62 8.75 -1.44 2.60
C ALA A 62 10.07 -1.46 3.37
N ARG A 63 11.19 -1.87 2.75
CA ARG A 63 12.51 -1.81 3.37
C ARG A 63 12.95 -0.38 3.65
N VAL A 64 12.78 0.53 2.70
CA VAL A 64 13.10 1.96 2.90
C VAL A 64 12.22 2.56 4.01
N HIS A 65 10.97 2.13 4.08
CA HIS A 65 10.02 2.52 5.12
C HIS A 65 10.15 1.73 6.45
N ARG A 66 11.14 0.85 6.59
CA ARG A 66 11.38 -0.02 7.77
C ARG A 66 10.20 -0.94 8.17
N ILE A 67 9.28 -1.25 7.25
CA ILE A 67 8.08 -2.03 7.52
C ILE A 67 8.29 -3.53 7.26
N ASN A 68 7.80 -4.37 8.18
CA ASN A 68 7.82 -5.84 8.04
C ASN A 68 6.43 -6.50 8.09
N ASN A 69 5.35 -5.70 8.04
CA ASN A 69 3.97 -6.13 8.21
C ASN A 69 3.37 -6.74 6.93
N PHE A 70 3.82 -7.92 6.52
CA PHE A 70 3.31 -8.62 5.34
C PHE A 70 2.37 -9.79 5.69
N ASN A 71 1.41 -10.05 4.79
CA ASN A 71 0.59 -11.24 4.78
C ASN A 71 0.57 -11.80 3.35
N ASN A 72 0.74 -13.11 3.20
CA ASN A 72 0.54 -13.76 1.91
C ASN A 72 -0.95 -13.73 1.55
N ARG A 73 -1.25 -13.35 0.31
CA ARG A 73 -2.61 -13.26 -0.21
C ARG A 73 -2.65 -13.80 -1.64
N THR A 74 -3.76 -14.43 -2.00
CA THR A 74 -4.04 -14.79 -3.40
C THR A 74 -4.43 -13.52 -4.15
N VAL A 75 -3.61 -13.14 -5.13
CA VAL A 75 -3.81 -11.96 -5.97
C VAL A 75 -4.09 -12.40 -7.39
N GLN A 76 -5.09 -11.77 -8.02
CA GLN A 76 -5.38 -11.96 -9.43
C GLN A 76 -4.36 -11.20 -10.28
N THR A 77 -3.59 -11.93 -11.08
CA THR A 77 -2.61 -11.36 -12.03
C THR A 77 -3.06 -11.61 -13.48
N SER A 78 -2.35 -11.03 -14.45
CA SER A 78 -2.57 -11.33 -15.87
C SER A 78 -2.27 -12.79 -16.23
N GLN A 79 -1.48 -13.50 -15.41
CA GLN A 79 -1.11 -14.90 -15.58
C GLN A 79 -2.01 -15.87 -14.79
N GLY A 80 -3.03 -15.35 -14.09
CA GLY A 80 -3.92 -16.12 -13.22
C GLY A 80 -3.77 -15.74 -11.74
N GLU A 81 -4.37 -16.54 -10.86
CA GLU A 81 -4.25 -16.36 -9.42
C GLU A 81 -2.85 -16.80 -8.95
N LYS A 82 -2.21 -15.94 -8.16
CA LYS A 82 -0.90 -16.22 -7.57
C LYS A 82 -0.82 -15.71 -6.15
N GLU A 83 -0.11 -16.42 -5.29
CA GLU A 83 0.13 -15.98 -3.92
C GLU A 83 1.27 -14.96 -3.90
N PHE A 84 1.00 -13.75 -3.38
CA PHE A 84 2.01 -12.72 -3.19
C PHE A 84 2.01 -12.17 -1.75
N PRO A 85 3.20 -11.82 -1.21
CA PRO A 85 3.31 -11.02 0.00
C PRO A 85 2.69 -9.65 -0.24
N SER A 86 1.62 -9.35 0.48
CA SER A 86 0.92 -8.06 0.43
C SER A 86 1.19 -7.27 1.70
N LEU A 87 1.47 -5.97 1.56
CA LEU A 87 1.78 -5.11 2.70
C LEU A 87 0.48 -4.76 3.44
N ARG A 88 0.46 -4.96 4.75
CA ARG A 88 -0.66 -4.63 5.62
C ARG A 88 -0.46 -3.26 6.26
N ALA A 89 -1.45 -2.39 6.10
CA ALA A 89 -1.54 -1.11 6.80
C ALA A 89 -2.80 -1.08 7.69
N ASN A 90 -2.75 -0.28 8.76
CA ASN A 90 -3.91 -0.09 9.64
C ASN A 90 -5.06 0.55 8.87
N PHE A 91 -6.29 0.11 9.14
CA PHE A 91 -7.49 0.75 8.62
C PHE A 91 -7.76 2.05 9.40
N SER A 92 -7.03 3.10 9.05
CA SER A 92 -7.08 4.41 9.70
C SER A 92 -7.01 5.55 8.69
N MET A 93 -7.50 6.71 9.11
CA MET A 93 -7.48 7.95 8.33
C MET A 93 -6.07 8.39 7.93
N GLU A 94 -5.09 8.15 8.80
CA GLU A 94 -3.68 8.53 8.61
C GLU A 94 -3.07 7.90 7.35
N ASN A 95 -3.50 6.69 6.99
CA ASN A 95 -2.97 5.98 5.81
C ASN A 95 -3.62 6.42 4.50
N LEU A 96 -4.79 7.10 4.53
CA LEU A 96 -5.53 7.42 3.31
C LEU A 96 -4.82 8.38 2.37
N PRO A 97 -4.16 9.47 2.82
CA PRO A 97 -3.44 10.38 1.92
C PRO A 97 -2.38 9.63 1.11
N THR A 98 -1.59 8.78 1.76
CA THR A 98 -0.52 8.02 1.11
C THR A 98 -1.08 6.96 0.14
N LEU A 99 -2.14 6.27 0.54
CA LEU A 99 -2.79 5.24 -0.30
C LEU A 99 -3.57 5.81 -1.49
N LEU A 100 -4.22 6.96 -1.34
CA LEU A 100 -5.22 7.45 -2.31
C LEU A 100 -4.81 8.70 -3.08
N LEU A 101 -3.97 9.56 -2.50
CA LEU A 101 -3.64 10.87 -3.06
C LEU A 101 -2.18 10.96 -3.53
N GLY A 102 -1.41 9.89 -3.38
CA GLY A 102 -0.01 9.89 -3.78
C GLY A 102 0.90 10.68 -2.85
N VAL A 103 0.44 11.00 -1.63
CA VAL A 103 1.30 11.65 -0.62
C VAL A 103 2.45 10.70 -0.30
N VAL A 104 3.66 11.23 -0.33
CA VAL A 104 4.88 10.49 -0.02
C VAL A 104 5.37 10.95 1.34
N GLU A 105 5.36 10.03 2.30
CA GLU A 105 5.88 10.25 3.64
C GLU A 105 7.29 9.68 3.71
N ILE A 106 8.25 10.49 4.15
CA ILE A 106 9.60 10.03 4.42
C ILE A 106 9.62 9.58 5.89
N PRO A 107 9.99 8.33 6.18
CA PRO A 107 10.08 7.84 7.55
C PRO A 107 11.06 8.70 8.35
N GLU A 108 10.59 9.24 9.46
CA GLU A 108 11.47 9.73 10.52
C GLU A 108 12.07 8.53 11.27
N ASP A 109 13.12 8.77 12.06
CA ASP A 109 13.71 7.67 12.84
C ASP A 109 12.66 7.08 13.79
N ASP A 110 12.52 5.76 13.73
CA ASP A 110 11.58 4.95 14.51
C ASP A 110 10.08 5.09 14.16
N GLU A 111 9.74 5.81 13.08
CA GLU A 111 8.36 5.93 12.58
C GLU A 111 8.05 4.93 11.44
N ASP A 112 6.99 4.15 11.63
CA ASP A 112 6.45 3.23 10.62
C ASP A 112 5.50 3.99 9.68
N THR A 113 6.04 4.59 8.62
CA THR A 113 5.22 5.18 7.53
C THR A 113 4.90 4.13 6.47
N ILE A 114 3.89 4.36 5.63
CA ILE A 114 3.53 3.43 4.54
C ILE A 114 4.01 3.92 3.17
N PRO A 115 4.37 3.04 2.22
CA PRO A 115 4.76 3.47 0.89
C PRO A 115 3.56 3.86 0.04
N SER A 116 3.73 4.91 -0.76
CA SER A 116 2.69 5.35 -1.70
C SER A 116 2.64 4.46 -2.94
N PRO A 117 1.45 3.93 -3.33
CA PRO A 117 1.29 3.21 -4.59
C PRO A 117 1.72 4.03 -5.81
N ASP A 118 1.43 5.34 -5.84
CA ASP A 118 1.82 6.21 -6.95
C ASP A 118 3.33 6.38 -7.05
N ARG A 119 4.01 6.47 -5.91
CA ARG A 119 5.47 6.55 -5.88
C ARG A 119 6.09 5.25 -6.36
N MET A 120 5.56 4.11 -5.92
CA MET A 120 6.01 2.79 -6.38
C MET A 120 5.79 2.63 -7.89
N GLU A 121 4.67 3.10 -8.44
CA GLU A 121 4.43 3.14 -9.89
C GLU A 121 5.46 4.00 -10.63
N GLY A 122 5.75 5.18 -10.10
CA GLY A 122 6.77 6.08 -10.65
C GLY A 122 8.16 5.44 -10.67
N CYS A 123 8.59 4.86 -9.56
CA CYS A 123 9.86 4.14 -9.44
C CYS A 123 9.90 2.92 -10.35
N LEU A 124 8.85 2.11 -10.41
CA LEU A 124 8.81 0.92 -11.26
C LEU A 124 8.99 1.28 -12.75
N ARG A 125 8.49 2.44 -13.18
CA ARG A 125 8.65 2.93 -14.55
C ARG A 125 10.04 3.52 -14.84
N LEU A 126 10.64 4.24 -13.89
CA LEU A 126 11.86 5.02 -14.12
C LEU A 126 13.13 4.32 -13.63
N HIS A 127 13.06 3.69 -12.46
CA HIS A 127 14.17 3.03 -11.76
C HIS A 127 13.68 1.73 -11.11
N PRO A 128 13.41 0.67 -11.89
CA PRO A 128 12.75 -0.55 -11.39
C PRO A 128 13.53 -1.30 -10.28
N ASP A 129 14.81 -0.98 -10.11
CA ASP A 129 15.70 -1.60 -9.12
C ASP A 129 15.89 -0.76 -7.85
N GLU A 130 15.31 0.45 -7.78
CA GLU A 130 15.44 1.36 -6.63
C GLU A 130 14.09 2.03 -6.28
N TYR A 131 13.79 2.14 -4.98
CA TYR A 131 12.74 3.01 -4.49
C TYR A 131 13.34 4.30 -3.95
N THR A 132 12.89 5.43 -4.48
CA THR A 132 13.29 6.77 -4.02
C THR A 132 12.05 7.55 -3.61
N PHE A 133 12.18 8.54 -2.74
CA PHE A 133 11.06 9.40 -2.34
C PHE A 133 10.80 10.57 -3.29
N SER A 134 11.70 10.80 -4.25
CA SER A 134 11.66 11.95 -5.16
C SER A 134 12.04 11.54 -6.59
N ASP A 135 11.53 12.27 -7.59
CA ASP A 135 11.79 12.01 -9.02
C ASP A 135 13.25 12.18 -9.46
N ASN A 136 14.15 12.61 -8.58
CA ASN A 136 15.56 12.80 -8.87
C ASN A 136 16.40 11.61 -8.38
N ASN A 137 16.85 10.77 -9.31
CA ASN A 137 18.12 10.03 -9.23
C ASN A 137 18.69 9.82 -10.64
#